data_AF-A0A8T2ULX9-F1
#
_entry.id   AF-A0A8T2ULX9-F1
#
_cell.length_a   1.000
_cell.length_b   1.000
_cell.length_c   1.000
_cell.angle_alpha   90.00
_cell.angle_beta   90.00
_cell.angle_gamma   90.00
#
_symmetry.space_group_name_H-M   'P 1'
#
loop_
_entity.id
_entity.type
_entity.pdbx_description
1 polymer ?
#
loop_
_entity_poly.entity_id
_entity_poly.type
_entity_poly.pdbx_seq_one_letter_code
_entity_poly.pdbx_strand_id
1 'polypeptide(L)'
;MYLSNVTEGGETVFPEAKRGRHFRVDNTLSECAKHGIAVKPRKGDALLFFSLTTEALPDPTSLHGGCPVIEGEKWSATKWIHVQSFDAPHVNLSGCKDENENCGEWAAYGECEKNPLYMVGTLEQPGFCRRSCRVC
;
A
#
# COMPACT_ATOMS: atom_id res chain seq x y z
N MET A 1 3.84 11.42 -1.02
CA MET A 1 4.42 12.39 -1.98
C MET A 1 5.31 13.35 -1.20
N TYR A 2 6.52 13.62 -1.70
CA TYR A 2 7.42 14.62 -1.13
C TYR A 2 7.22 15.98 -1.84
N LEU A 3 6.91 17.01 -1.06
CA LEU A 3 6.55 18.34 -1.57
C LEU A 3 7.70 19.35 -1.49
N SER A 4 8.77 19.00 -0.77
CA SER A 4 10.03 19.76 -0.70
C SER A 4 11.24 18.85 -0.89
N ASN A 5 12.35 19.44 -1.30
CA ASN A 5 13.67 18.83 -1.12
C ASN A 5 14.08 19.06 0.34
N VAL A 6 14.78 18.09 0.93
CA VAL A 6 15.39 18.25 2.26
C VAL A 6 16.90 18.21 2.12
N THR A 7 17.59 19.13 2.78
CA THR A 7 19.05 19.27 2.70
C THR A 7 19.75 18.11 3.42
N GLU A 8 19.38 17.85 4.67
CA GLU A 8 19.93 16.75 5.47
C GLU A 8 18.86 16.07 6.33
N GLY A 9 18.89 14.73 6.38
CA GLY A 9 17.91 13.93 7.09
C GLY A 9 16.55 13.86 6.39
N GLY A 10 15.49 13.71 7.18
CA GLY A 10 14.11 13.71 6.68
C GLY A 10 13.73 12.49 5.83
N GLU A 11 14.52 11.42 5.82
CA GLU A 11 14.21 10.21 5.05
C GLU A 11 12.90 9.54 5.52
N THR A 12 12.25 8.80 4.64
CA THR A 12 11.27 7.78 5.04
C THR A 12 12.02 6.46 5.20
N VAL A 13 12.04 5.89 6.40
CA VAL A 13 12.76 4.64 6.72
C VAL A 13 11.79 3.51 7.00
N PHE A 14 12.13 2.31 6.52
CA PHE A 14 11.44 1.05 6.77
C PHE A 14 12.40 0.11 7.53
N PRO A 15 12.35 0.09 8.89
CA PRO A 15 13.30 -0.67 9.70
C PRO A 15 13.19 -2.18 9.51
N GLU A 16 11.97 -2.71 9.29
CA GLU A 16 11.72 -4.15 9.17
C GLU A 16 11.80 -4.66 7.71
N ALA A 17 12.08 -3.78 6.75
CA ALA A 17 12.14 -4.16 5.35
C ALA A 17 13.42 -4.94 5.03
N LYS A 18 13.27 -6.05 4.28
CA LYS A 18 14.39 -6.91 3.89
C LYS A 18 15.24 -6.24 2.82
N ARG A 19 16.54 -6.06 3.08
CA ARG A 19 17.51 -5.56 2.10
C ARG A 19 17.67 -6.55 0.95
N GLY A 20 17.29 -6.13 -0.26
CA GLY A 20 17.51 -6.91 -1.48
C GLY A 20 18.98 -6.97 -1.90
N ARG A 21 19.31 -7.85 -2.86
CA ARG A 21 20.68 -8.04 -3.37
C ARG A 21 21.29 -6.80 -4.05
N HIS A 22 20.45 -5.83 -4.42
CA HIS A 22 20.85 -4.55 -5.02
C HIS A 22 20.79 -3.37 -4.05
N PHE A 23 20.70 -3.61 -2.75
CA PHE A 23 20.73 -2.54 -1.76
C PHE A 23 22.08 -1.82 -1.83
N ARG A 24 22.08 -0.60 -2.38
CA ARG A 24 23.25 0.25 -2.42
C ARG A 24 23.37 0.98 -1.08
N VAL A 25 24.54 0.87 -0.48
CA VAL A 25 24.88 1.69 0.69
C VAL A 25 25.02 3.12 0.21
N ASP A 26 24.08 3.97 0.61
CA ASP A 26 24.17 5.41 0.42
C ASP A 26 24.76 6.03 1.69
N ASN A 27 26.03 6.43 1.60
CA ASN A 27 26.76 7.05 2.71
C ASN A 27 26.21 8.45 3.08
N THR A 28 25.32 9.01 2.27
CA THR A 28 24.72 10.32 2.53
C THR A 28 23.43 10.22 3.36
N LEU A 29 23.04 9.03 3.79
CA LEU A 29 21.89 8.80 4.68
C LEU A 29 22.22 9.19 6.13
N SER A 30 21.22 9.72 6.83
CA SER A 30 21.28 9.99 8.28
C SER A 30 21.45 8.70 9.09
N GLU A 31 21.90 8.82 10.35
CA GLU A 31 22.02 7.66 11.26
C GLU A 31 20.69 6.93 11.46
N CYS A 32 19.57 7.67 11.55
CA CYS A 32 18.24 7.07 11.59
C CYS A 32 17.96 6.23 10.34
N ALA A 33 18.25 6.76 9.15
CA ALA A 33 17.97 6.10 7.88
C ALA A 33 18.81 4.83 7.65
N LYS A 34 19.96 4.70 8.31
CA LYS A 34 20.81 3.49 8.26
C LYS A 34 20.20 2.27 8.96
N HIS A 35 19.19 2.45 9.81
CA HIS A 35 18.51 1.35 10.53
C HIS A 35 17.55 0.54 9.66
N GLY A 36 17.34 0.90 8.38
CA GLY A 36 16.43 0.19 7.50
C GLY A 36 16.71 0.41 6.01
N ILE A 37 15.69 0.18 5.18
CA ILE A 37 15.64 0.73 3.81
C ILE A 37 15.09 2.14 3.93
N ALA A 38 15.78 3.12 3.35
CA ALA A 38 15.37 4.51 3.45
C ALA A 38 15.26 5.19 2.07
N VAL A 39 14.33 6.13 1.98
CA VAL A 39 14.10 6.95 0.79
C VAL A 39 14.30 8.41 1.15
N LYS A 40 15.20 9.08 0.43
CA LYS A 40 15.43 10.52 0.57
C LYS A 40 14.26 11.31 -0.03
N PRO A 41 13.73 12.32 0.67
CA PRO A 41 12.67 13.16 0.14
C PRO A 41 13.22 14.07 -0.97
N ARG A 42 12.66 13.94 -2.17
CA ARG A 42 12.93 14.83 -3.31
C ARG A 42 11.61 15.38 -3.80
N LYS A 43 11.54 16.70 -3.99
CA LYS A 43 10.32 17.38 -4.40
C LYS A 43 9.79 16.79 -5.70
N GLY A 44 8.54 16.35 -5.68
CA GLY A 44 7.86 15.72 -6.82
C GLY A 44 7.85 14.20 -6.78
N ASP A 45 8.76 13.55 -6.06
CA ASP A 45 8.80 12.09 -5.96
C ASP A 45 7.63 11.56 -5.10
N ALA A 46 7.15 10.37 -5.47
CA ALA A 46 6.14 9.62 -4.73
C ALA A 46 6.69 8.26 -4.31
N LEU A 47 6.47 7.91 -3.05
CA LEU A 47 6.76 6.61 -2.49
C LEU A 47 5.44 5.85 -2.32
N LEU A 48 5.35 4.70 -2.98
CA LEU A 48 4.23 3.76 -2.87
C LEU A 48 4.72 2.48 -2.20
N PHE A 49 4.00 2.01 -1.20
CA PHE A 49 4.19 0.74 -0.53
C PHE A 49 2.83 0.22 -0.07
N PHE A 50 2.72 -1.10 0.12
CA PHE A 50 1.49 -1.75 0.57
C PHE A 50 1.60 -2.06 2.06
N SER A 51 0.54 -1.76 2.81
CA SER A 51 0.46 -2.07 4.25
C SER A 51 -0.11 -3.46 4.53
N LEU A 52 -0.58 -4.15 3.50
CA LEU A 52 -1.17 -5.48 3.58
C LEU A 52 -0.43 -6.44 2.64
N THR A 53 -0.39 -7.72 3.01
CA THR A 53 0.01 -8.80 2.11
C THR A 53 -1.07 -9.06 1.05
N THR A 54 -0.77 -9.92 0.09
CA THR A 54 -1.74 -10.40 -0.92
C THR A 54 -2.93 -11.12 -0.30
N GLU A 55 -2.78 -11.65 0.91
CA GLU A 55 -3.83 -12.29 1.70
C GLU A 55 -4.61 -11.29 2.58
N ALA A 56 -4.44 -9.99 2.35
CA ALA A 56 -5.04 -8.88 3.11
C ALA A 56 -4.69 -8.87 4.61
N LEU A 57 -3.54 -9.42 5.00
CA LEU A 57 -3.04 -9.38 6.37
C LEU A 57 -2.10 -8.19 6.57
N PRO A 58 -2.05 -7.54 7.75
CA PRO A 58 -1.06 -6.50 8.03
C PRO A 58 0.35 -6.99 7.76
N ASP A 59 1.11 -6.27 6.93
CA ASP A 59 2.49 -6.61 6.59
C ASP A 59 3.45 -5.91 7.57
N PRO A 60 4.14 -6.65 8.47
CA PRO A 60 5.09 -6.05 9.42
C PRO A 60 6.26 -5.34 8.74
N THR A 61 6.64 -5.75 7.52
CA THR A 61 7.75 -5.15 6.77
C THR A 61 7.39 -3.77 6.19
N SER A 62 6.11 -3.40 6.21
CA SER A 62 5.61 -2.08 5.81
C SER A 62 5.71 -1.02 6.92
N LEU A 63 6.19 -1.41 8.13
CA LEU A 63 6.47 -0.46 9.20
C LEU A 63 7.41 0.62 8.68
N HIS A 64 7.01 1.88 8.82
CA HIS A 64 7.75 3.01 8.30
C HIS A 64 7.69 4.19 9.26
N GLY A 65 8.69 5.05 9.16
CA GLY A 65 8.80 6.27 9.95
C GLY A 65 9.46 7.40 9.17
N GLY A 66 9.30 8.62 9.68
CA GLY A 66 10.09 9.77 9.23
C GLY A 66 11.32 9.94 10.11
N CYS A 67 12.50 9.91 9.52
CA CYS A 67 13.71 10.30 10.22
C CYS A 67 13.71 11.81 10.53
N PRO A 68 14.42 12.24 11.59
CA PRO A 68 14.54 13.66 11.91
C PRO A 68 15.07 14.47 10.73
N VAL A 69 14.52 15.67 10.51
CA VAL A 69 15.10 16.65 9.59
C VAL A 69 16.25 17.32 10.33
N ILE A 70 17.46 17.20 9.81
CA ILE A 70 18.67 17.77 10.41
C ILE A 70 18.87 19.19 9.86
N GLU A 71 18.69 19.37 8.54
CA GLU A 71 18.79 20.67 7.88
C GLU A 71 17.69 20.84 6.80
N GLY A 72 17.05 22.01 6.82
CA GLY A 72 15.97 22.38 5.88
C GLY A 72 14.58 22.12 6.45
N GLU A 73 13.61 21.87 5.57
CA GLU A 73 12.22 21.61 5.95
C GLU A 73 11.60 20.53 5.05
N LYS A 74 10.88 19.59 5.68
CA LYS A 74 10.20 18.49 4.99
C LYS A 74 8.70 18.74 4.92
N TRP A 75 8.20 18.92 3.70
CA TRP A 75 6.77 18.89 3.39
C TRP A 75 6.41 17.57 2.70
N SER A 76 5.34 16.93 3.16
CA SER A 76 4.84 15.69 2.55
C SER A 76 3.33 15.63 2.56
N ALA A 77 2.76 14.98 1.55
CA ALA A 77 1.35 14.61 1.50
C ALA A 77 1.22 13.09 1.46
N THR A 78 0.45 12.54 2.40
CA THR A 78 0.15 11.11 2.52
C THR A 78 -1.27 10.86 2.01
N LYS A 79 -1.40 9.92 1.08
CA LYS A 79 -2.70 9.45 0.61
C LYS A 79 -2.85 7.99 0.99
N TRP A 80 -3.82 7.70 1.86
CA TRP A 80 -4.22 6.32 2.16
C TRP A 80 -5.28 5.86 1.17
N ILE A 81 -5.14 4.62 0.70
CA ILE A 81 -6.06 3.95 -0.21
C ILE A 81 -6.54 2.69 0.52
N HIS A 82 -7.85 2.60 0.73
CA HIS A 82 -8.46 1.51 1.46
C HIS A 82 -8.96 0.44 0.48
N VAL A 83 -8.95 -0.82 0.92
CA VAL A 83 -9.49 -1.95 0.15
C VAL A 83 -10.99 -1.85 -0.09
N GLN A 84 -11.71 -1.08 0.74
CA GLN A 84 -13.14 -0.85 0.66
C GLN A 84 -13.44 0.65 0.78
N SER A 85 -14.55 1.07 0.15
CA SER A 85 -15.09 2.42 0.31
C SER A 85 -15.54 2.68 1.75
N PHE A 86 -15.23 3.86 2.28
CA PHE A 86 -15.73 4.31 3.59
C PHE A 86 -17.24 4.48 3.61
N ASP A 87 -17.82 4.84 2.46
CA ASP A 87 -19.24 5.17 2.33
C ASP A 87 -20.08 3.96 1.92
N ALA A 88 -19.49 2.77 1.82
CA ALA A 88 -20.22 1.58 1.40
C ALA A 88 -21.31 1.22 2.43
N PRO A 89 -22.60 1.33 2.08
CA PRO A 89 -23.67 0.80 2.93
C PRO A 89 -23.50 -0.71 3.05
N HIS A 90 -23.92 -1.27 4.19
CA HIS A 90 -23.95 -2.72 4.43
C HIS A 90 -24.45 -3.47 3.19
N VAL A 91 -23.64 -4.43 2.75
CA VAL A 91 -23.83 -5.18 1.51
C VAL A 91 -25.25 -5.76 1.46
N ASN A 92 -26.00 -5.36 0.44
CA ASN A 92 -27.30 -5.95 0.18
C ASN A 92 -27.06 -7.38 -0.36
N LEU A 93 -27.19 -8.38 0.52
CA LEU A 93 -26.97 -9.82 0.26
C LEU A 93 -27.80 -10.41 -0.88
N SER A 94 -28.68 -9.62 -1.48
CA SER A 94 -29.73 -10.04 -2.42
C SER A 94 -29.37 -9.91 -3.90
N GLY A 95 -28.24 -9.28 -4.27
CA GLY A 95 -27.87 -9.05 -5.67
C GLY A 95 -26.57 -9.74 -6.08
N CYS A 96 -26.63 -10.65 -7.06
CA CYS A 96 -25.43 -11.10 -7.76
C CYS A 96 -25.00 -10.09 -8.81
N LYS A 97 -24.16 -9.14 -8.42
CA LYS A 97 -23.60 -8.15 -9.34
C LYS A 97 -22.13 -7.89 -9.01
N ASP A 98 -21.43 -7.41 -10.02
CA ASP A 98 -20.13 -6.81 -9.84
C ASP A 98 -20.31 -5.34 -9.46
N GLU A 99 -19.55 -4.89 -8.46
CA GLU A 99 -19.55 -3.52 -7.96
C GLU A 99 -18.44 -2.67 -8.59
N ASN A 100 -17.61 -3.28 -9.44
CA ASN A 100 -16.56 -2.59 -10.20
C ASN A 100 -16.61 -3.00 -11.68
N GLU A 101 -16.45 -2.02 -12.56
CA GLU A 101 -16.38 -2.22 -14.01
C GLU A 101 -15.23 -3.12 -14.46
N ASN A 102 -14.13 -3.17 -13.70
CA ASN A 102 -12.95 -4.00 -14.00
C ASN A 102 -13.04 -5.44 -13.48
N CYS A 103 -14.12 -5.83 -12.78
CA CYS A 103 -14.25 -7.17 -12.20
C CYS A 103 -14.04 -8.30 -13.22
N GLY A 104 -14.51 -8.11 -14.46
CA GLY A 104 -14.32 -9.11 -15.53
C GLY A 104 -12.86 -9.29 -15.92
N GLU A 105 -12.10 -8.19 -16.03
CA GLU A 105 -10.67 -8.25 -16.33
C GLU A 105 -9.87 -8.86 -15.18
N TRP A 106 -10.15 -8.45 -13.94
CA TRP A 106 -9.50 -9.01 -12.76
C TRP A 106 -9.77 -10.50 -12.61
N ALA A 107 -11.01 -10.94 -12.84
CA ALA A 107 -11.34 -12.36 -12.86
C ALA A 107 -10.55 -13.11 -13.96
N ALA A 108 -10.41 -12.52 -15.15
CA ALA A 108 -9.61 -13.10 -16.23
C ALA A 108 -8.10 -13.19 -15.89
N TYR A 109 -7.57 -12.27 -15.07
CA TYR A 109 -6.21 -12.31 -14.55
C TYR A 109 -6.01 -13.27 -13.35
N GLY A 110 -7.08 -13.96 -12.93
CA GLY A 110 -7.07 -14.94 -11.85
C GLY A 110 -7.22 -14.35 -10.45
N GLU A 111 -7.72 -13.11 -10.34
CA GLU A 111 -7.87 -12.45 -9.03
C GLU A 111 -8.90 -13.13 -8.13
N CYS A 112 -9.84 -13.92 -8.68
CA CYS A 112 -10.76 -14.70 -7.86
C CYS A 112 -10.06 -15.69 -6.92
N GLU A 113 -8.87 -16.17 -7.29
CA GLU A 113 -8.04 -17.08 -6.49
C GLU A 113 -6.94 -16.32 -5.74
N LYS A 114 -6.34 -15.30 -6.38
CA LYS A 114 -5.23 -14.52 -5.81
C LYS A 114 -5.66 -13.48 -4.79
N ASN A 115 -6.88 -12.95 -4.93
CA ASN A 115 -7.49 -11.93 -4.08
C ASN A 115 -8.95 -12.28 -3.74
N PRO A 116 -9.20 -13.45 -3.11
CA PRO A 116 -10.54 -13.97 -2.90
C PRO A 116 -11.36 -13.10 -1.95
N LEU A 117 -10.73 -12.39 -1.00
CA LEU A 117 -11.44 -11.53 -0.04
C LEU A 117 -12.10 -10.33 -0.72
N TYR A 118 -11.41 -9.68 -1.66
CA TYR A 118 -12.02 -8.58 -2.40
C TYR A 118 -13.01 -9.10 -3.45
N MET A 119 -12.63 -10.16 -4.18
CA MET A 119 -13.38 -10.61 -5.34
C MET A 119 -14.63 -11.41 -4.94
N VAL A 120 -14.48 -12.41 -4.07
CA VAL A 120 -15.52 -13.36 -3.65
C VAL A 120 -16.09 -12.99 -2.28
N GLY A 121 -15.25 -12.55 -1.35
CA GLY A 121 -15.58 -12.23 0.04
C GLY A 121 -15.79 -13.47 0.91
N THR A 122 -16.41 -13.25 2.06
CA THR A 122 -16.74 -14.28 3.06
C THR A 122 -18.25 -14.45 3.19
N LEU A 123 -18.68 -15.40 4.01
CA LEU A 123 -20.10 -15.60 4.34
C LEU A 123 -20.72 -14.38 5.04
N GLU A 124 -19.91 -13.65 5.80
CA GLU A 124 -20.34 -12.48 6.58
C GLU A 124 -20.23 -11.19 5.76
N GLN A 125 -19.31 -11.15 4.80
CA GLN A 125 -19.06 -9.98 3.97
C GLN A 125 -18.82 -10.37 2.51
N PRO A 126 -19.86 -10.29 1.65
CA PRO A 126 -19.74 -10.63 0.24
C PRO A 126 -18.70 -9.74 -0.47
N GLY A 127 -17.94 -10.34 -1.38
CA GLY A 127 -16.96 -9.63 -2.21
C GLY A 127 -17.63 -8.79 -3.29
N PHE A 128 -16.83 -7.96 -3.95
CA PHE A 128 -17.26 -6.95 -4.89
C PHE A 128 -17.38 -7.48 -6.33
N CYS A 129 -16.77 -8.62 -6.65
CA CYS A 129 -16.70 -9.17 -8.01
C CYS A 129 -17.27 -10.58 -8.12
N ARG A 130 -18.25 -10.91 -7.28
CA ARG A 130 -18.80 -12.25 -7.11
C ARG A 130 -19.40 -12.82 -8.41
N ARG A 131 -20.02 -11.96 -9.23
CA ARG A 131 -20.60 -12.37 -10.51
C ARG A 131 -19.51 -12.73 -11.51
N SER A 132 -18.48 -11.89 -11.64
CA SER A 132 -17.33 -12.19 -12.50
C SER A 132 -16.57 -13.44 -12.05
N CYS A 133 -16.53 -13.72 -10.75
CA CYS A 133 -15.98 -14.95 -10.19
C CYS A 133 -16.92 -16.16 -10.22
N ARG A 134 -18.15 -16.01 -10.72
CA ARG A 134 -19.15 -17.10 -10.87
C ARG A 134 -19.47 -17.82 -9.55
N VAL A 135 -19.38 -17.11 -8.43
CA VAL A 135 -19.74 -17.59 -7.08
C VAL A 135 -21.15 -17.15 -6.67
N CYS A 136 -21.79 -16.44 -7.59
CA CYS A 136 -23.20 -16.23 -7.80
C CYS A 136 -23.34 -16.06 -9.34
#